data_AF-A0A8T3XDM8-F1
#
_entry.id   AF-A0A8T3XDM8-F1
#
_cell.length_a   1.000
_cell.length_b   1.000
_cell.length_c   1.000
_cell.angle_alpha   90.00
_cell.angle_beta   90.00
_cell.angle_gamma   90.00
#
_symmetry.space_group_name_H-M   'P 1'
#
loop_
_entity.id
_entity.type
_entity.pdbx_description
1 polymer ?
#
loop_
_entity_poly.entity_id
_entity_poly.type
_entity_poly.pdbx_seq_one_letter_code
_entity_poly.pdbx_strand_id
1 'polypeptide(L)'
;MSKKPKKYEDNNKKPEEKTNADNAPADEKAVLGKLPKDVQEKLAAIKTKLEKFQKNILEKFDKYIVGIALLPPQKPEEQKPEDKEKINVLVLVDDSDSRKMSKLELKDKLTAIINTSAQEIDKNLTPQIIILSELWQNCYDSKYDLLQLIALSASIFDRGMLAAIKIAEVHKSMIIKKFEKYIVSYVLAGSLVQGRATPTSDIDVWIVIDDTDVKKMTRAELKDKLRAIIIGIGIEAGELTGIKNKLNIQVYILTDFWDSLREANPIIFTLLRDGVPFYDRGIFMAWKQLLKMGKIKPSAEAIDMFMGSGEQMLKRVELKLKDIGMEDIYYAILTPSQAALMLHGIPPPAPKETAALMREVFVQKEKLLEDKYVDTLEKVVEVRKAIEHGEKKEMTGKEIDELLNESDKYLKRIKRLFTQIEKIKEEEDMVRIYETVITIIRDVLRLEGIEKTSDEGIINVFEDKLVSEGKMPVKFLRILNEITKAKKDYDEKKLTKFEIEKVKKDSNEFIKFLVEYLQRKRGRDLERAKIRVKHGNRYGEVMLLGETAFIIHDIDHEEKEISKAKIKEDGSLGNIEKSSLEELEKALIKVEIPPKIFIKEAVFENLKNIFGKDVEILMNY
;
A
#
# COMPACT_ATOMS: atom_id res chain seq x y z
N MET A 1 36.20 -32.10 19.69
CA MET A 1 36.70 -30.76 20.10
C MET A 1 35.55 -29.78 20.03
N SER A 2 34.90 -29.56 21.17
CA SER A 2 33.68 -28.75 21.28
C SER A 2 34.02 -27.26 21.27
N LYS A 3 33.55 -26.53 20.25
CA LYS A 3 33.70 -25.08 20.15
C LYS A 3 32.76 -24.39 21.15
N LYS A 4 33.35 -23.74 22.16
CA LYS A 4 32.68 -22.81 23.07
C LYS A 4 32.07 -21.63 22.29
N PRO A 5 30.85 -21.18 22.61
CA PRO A 5 30.30 -19.95 22.05
C PRO A 5 30.93 -18.72 22.71
N LYS A 6 31.13 -17.67 21.89
CA LYS A 6 31.65 -16.35 22.28
C LYS A 6 30.71 -15.69 23.29
N LYS A 7 31.26 -15.22 24.41
CA LYS A 7 30.63 -14.25 25.31
C LYS A 7 30.39 -12.96 24.53
N TYR A 8 29.13 -12.55 24.42
CA TYR A 8 28.76 -11.17 24.14
C TYR A 8 28.96 -10.38 25.45
N GLU A 9 29.77 -9.32 25.38
CA GLU A 9 29.90 -8.35 26.47
C GLU A 9 28.62 -7.51 26.55
N ASP A 10 27.98 -7.59 27.72
CA ASP A 10 26.77 -6.86 28.09
C ASP A 10 27.15 -5.41 28.43
N ASN A 11 27.20 -4.55 27.41
CA ASN A 11 27.30 -3.11 27.58
C ASN A 11 25.92 -2.51 27.91
N ASN A 12 25.33 -2.93 29.02
CA ASN A 12 24.16 -2.27 29.61
C ASN A 12 24.63 -1.20 30.59
N LYS A 13 24.96 -0.02 30.06
CA LYS A 13 24.88 1.22 30.84
C LYS A 13 23.41 1.36 31.27
N LYS A 14 23.15 1.22 32.57
CA LYS A 14 21.88 1.61 33.20
C LYS A 14 21.50 3.01 32.67
N PRO A 15 20.31 3.20 32.07
CA PRO A 15 19.79 4.53 31.89
C PRO A 15 19.59 5.12 33.28
N GLU A 16 20.25 6.24 33.56
CA GLU A 16 19.92 7.07 34.71
C GLU A 16 18.42 7.35 34.69
N GLU A 17 17.71 6.94 35.74
CA GLU A 17 16.35 7.38 36.01
C GLU A 17 16.37 8.90 36.13
N LYS A 18 16.07 9.59 35.03
CA LYS A 18 15.65 10.97 35.07
C LYS A 18 14.34 11.00 35.84
N THR A 19 14.42 11.50 37.07
CA THR A 19 13.28 11.94 37.86
C THR A 19 12.40 12.84 37.00
N ASN A 20 11.19 12.38 36.67
CA ASN A 20 10.14 13.19 36.06
C ASN A 20 9.63 14.23 37.08
N ALA A 21 10.46 15.20 37.42
CA ALA A 21 10.13 16.30 38.32
C ALA A 21 9.50 17.51 37.58
N ASP A 22 9.36 17.48 36.25
CA ASP A 22 9.01 18.67 35.45
C ASP A 22 7.79 18.55 34.53
N ASN A 23 6.90 17.57 34.74
CA ASN A 23 5.60 17.52 34.06
C ASN A 23 4.44 17.81 35.02
N ALA A 24 4.45 19.00 35.62
CA ALA A 24 3.19 19.63 36.02
C ALA A 24 2.51 20.13 34.72
N PRO A 25 1.23 19.81 34.45
CA PRO A 25 0.55 20.34 33.28
C PRO A 25 0.58 21.87 33.32
N ALA A 26 0.78 22.52 32.17
CA ALA A 26 0.87 23.97 32.03
C ALA A 26 -0.31 24.74 32.65
N ASP A 27 -1.43 24.06 32.90
CA ASP A 27 -2.64 24.59 33.54
C ASP A 27 -2.56 24.70 35.08
N GLU A 28 -1.73 23.93 35.80
CA GLU A 28 -1.55 24.11 37.25
C GLU A 28 -0.88 25.45 37.57
N LYS A 29 0.08 25.89 36.74
CA LYS A 29 0.71 27.22 36.84
C LYS A 29 -0.27 28.36 36.51
N ALA A 30 -1.24 28.12 35.63
CA ALA A 30 -2.23 29.11 35.23
C ALA A 30 -3.35 29.33 36.27
N VAL A 31 -3.68 28.30 37.05
CA VAL A 31 -4.68 28.39 38.15
C VAL A 31 -4.04 28.93 39.43
N LEU A 32 -2.79 28.53 39.75
CA LEU A 32 -2.06 29.06 40.92
C LEU A 32 -1.82 30.58 40.82
N GLY A 33 -1.59 31.11 39.62
CA GLY A 33 -1.38 32.54 39.38
C GLY A 33 -2.60 33.45 39.63
N LYS A 34 -3.80 32.89 39.79
CA LYS A 34 -5.06 33.63 40.06
C LYS A 34 -5.46 33.68 41.54
N LEU A 35 -4.72 33.00 42.41
CA LEU A 35 -4.99 32.95 43.85
C LEU A 35 -4.36 34.14 44.59
N PRO A 36 -4.96 34.62 45.69
CA PRO A 36 -4.35 35.62 46.58
C PRO A 36 -2.93 35.22 47.03
N LYS A 37 -2.01 36.18 47.15
CA LYS A 37 -0.58 35.93 47.46
C LYS A 37 -0.37 35.18 48.78
N ASP A 38 -1.21 35.43 49.77
CA ASP A 38 -1.23 34.76 51.08
C ASP A 38 -1.58 33.26 50.97
N VAL A 39 -2.42 32.89 49.99
CA VAL A 39 -2.77 31.49 49.70
C VAL A 39 -1.63 30.80 48.94
N GLN A 40 -0.97 31.50 48.02
CA GLN A 40 0.19 30.98 47.29
C GLN A 40 1.36 30.65 48.22
N GLU A 41 1.68 31.55 49.16
CA GLU A 41 2.75 31.35 50.14
C GLU A 41 2.45 30.18 51.10
N LYS A 42 1.19 30.04 51.55
CA LYS A 42 0.76 28.90 52.37
C LYS A 42 0.86 27.58 51.62
N LEU A 43 0.42 27.53 50.35
CA LEU A 43 0.51 26.33 49.52
C LEU A 43 1.97 25.93 49.24
N ALA A 44 2.87 26.90 49.03
CA ALA A 44 4.30 26.64 48.87
C ALA A 44 4.92 26.04 50.13
N ALA A 45 4.60 26.57 51.31
CA ALA A 45 5.08 26.04 52.59
C ALA A 45 4.56 24.62 52.87
N ILE A 46 3.29 24.33 52.53
CA ILE A 46 2.70 23.00 52.63
C ILE A 46 3.41 22.04 51.66
N LYS A 47 3.69 22.47 50.42
CA LYS A 47 4.36 21.66 49.40
C LYS A 47 5.72 21.15 49.88
N THR A 48 6.58 22.01 50.42
CA THR A 48 7.90 21.60 50.93
C THR A 48 7.80 20.58 52.07
N LYS A 49 6.80 20.71 52.95
CA LYS A 49 6.55 19.74 54.04
C LYS A 49 6.09 18.40 53.48
N LEU A 50 5.20 18.41 52.49
CA LEU A 50 4.71 17.20 51.83
C LEU A 50 5.80 16.47 51.04
N GLU A 51 6.71 17.18 50.38
CA GLU A 51 7.86 16.58 49.67
C GLU A 51 8.80 15.87 50.65
N LYS A 52 9.08 16.48 51.81
CA LYS A 52 9.89 15.86 52.87
C LYS A 52 9.19 14.62 53.45
N PHE A 53 7.88 14.69 53.65
CA PHE A 53 7.06 13.59 54.14
C PHE A 53 7.02 12.43 53.15
N GLN A 54 6.78 12.71 51.87
CA GLN A 54 6.84 11.74 50.77
C GLN A 54 8.19 11.01 50.77
N LYS A 55 9.31 11.75 50.80
CA LYS A 55 10.64 11.14 50.74
C LYS A 55 10.91 10.18 51.91
N ASN A 56 10.64 10.61 53.14
CA ASN A 56 10.84 9.80 54.35
C ASN A 56 10.02 8.49 54.31
N ILE A 57 8.79 8.59 53.80
CA ILE A 57 7.88 7.46 53.72
C ILE A 57 8.25 6.49 52.60
N LEU A 58 8.61 7.00 51.42
CA LEU A 58 9.06 6.15 50.31
C LEU A 58 10.37 5.44 50.66
N GLU A 59 11.32 6.07 51.35
CA GLU A 59 12.55 5.40 51.81
C GLU A 59 12.26 4.14 52.66
N LYS A 60 11.17 4.15 53.44
CA LYS A 60 10.79 3.02 54.31
C LYS A 60 9.84 2.02 53.63
N PHE A 61 8.95 2.49 52.76
CA PHE A 61 7.80 1.70 52.28
C PHE A 61 7.52 1.81 50.77
N ASP A 62 8.50 2.25 49.96
CA ASP A 62 8.34 2.48 48.52
C ASP A 62 7.57 1.38 47.80
N LYS A 63 7.89 0.10 48.07
CA LYS A 63 7.25 -1.04 47.40
C LYS A 63 5.74 -1.13 47.63
N TYR A 64 5.23 -0.66 48.76
CA TYR A 64 3.82 -0.82 49.16
C TYR A 64 3.00 0.43 48.91
N ILE A 65 3.62 1.60 48.77
CA ILE A 65 2.90 2.85 48.61
C ILE A 65 2.59 3.06 47.15
N VAL A 66 1.30 3.12 46.83
CA VAL A 66 0.81 3.32 45.46
C VAL A 66 0.36 4.76 45.22
N GLY A 67 0.11 5.53 46.28
CA GLY A 67 -0.18 6.95 46.15
C GLY A 67 -0.12 7.74 47.46
N ILE A 68 0.22 9.01 47.35
CA ILE A 68 0.13 10.01 48.43
C ILE A 68 -0.58 11.23 47.86
N ALA A 69 -1.59 11.76 48.57
CA ALA A 69 -2.34 12.92 48.12
C ALA A 69 -2.68 13.88 49.26
N LEU A 70 -2.71 15.17 48.97
CA LEU A 70 -3.24 16.19 49.88
C LEU A 70 -4.77 16.21 49.73
N LEU A 71 -5.47 15.92 50.83
CA LEU A 71 -6.92 15.93 50.86
C LEU A 71 -7.46 17.37 50.96
N PRO A 72 -8.64 17.66 50.38
CA PRO A 72 -9.27 18.95 50.57
C PRO A 72 -9.60 19.19 52.06
N PRO A 73 -9.67 20.46 52.51
CA PRO A 73 -10.12 20.78 53.86
C PRO A 73 -11.54 20.24 54.07
N GLN A 74 -11.79 19.66 55.25
CA GLN A 74 -13.09 19.08 55.60
C GLN A 74 -14.13 20.20 55.68
N LYS A 75 -15.33 19.99 55.12
CA LYS A 75 -16.44 20.95 55.30
C LYS A 75 -16.81 20.99 56.80
N PRO A 76 -17.15 22.16 57.35
CA PRO A 76 -17.52 22.27 58.75
C PRO A 76 -18.75 21.39 59.04
N GLU A 77 -18.55 20.36 59.88
CA GLU A 77 -19.67 19.72 60.57
C GLU A 77 -20.25 20.75 61.53
N GLU A 78 -21.57 20.93 61.51
CA GLU A 78 -22.28 21.75 62.48
C GLU A 78 -21.88 21.27 63.89
N GLN A 79 -21.12 22.11 64.62
CA GLN A 79 -20.66 21.97 66.03
C GLN A 79 -19.20 21.55 66.32
N LYS A 80 -18.24 21.60 65.38
CA LYS A 80 -16.79 21.58 65.73
C LYS A 80 -16.01 22.75 65.11
N PRO A 81 -15.22 23.52 65.90
CA PRO A 81 -14.36 24.55 65.36
C PRO A 81 -13.31 23.91 64.43
N GLU A 82 -13.24 24.42 63.21
CA GLU A 82 -12.33 23.97 62.17
C GLU A 82 -10.89 24.35 62.53
N ASP A 83 -10.01 23.35 62.61
CA ASP A 83 -8.57 23.60 62.79
C ASP A 83 -7.96 23.91 61.42
N LYS A 84 -7.97 25.21 61.07
CA LYS A 84 -7.52 25.73 59.77
C LYS A 84 -6.04 25.49 59.47
N GLU A 85 -5.27 24.99 60.44
CA GLU A 85 -3.86 24.69 60.26
C GLU A 85 -3.59 23.21 59.91
N LYS A 86 -4.58 22.31 60.02
CA LYS A 86 -4.39 20.88 59.73
C LYS A 86 -4.18 20.60 58.24
N ILE A 87 -3.16 19.77 57.96
CA ILE A 87 -2.78 19.31 56.64
C ILE A 87 -3.15 17.82 56.55
N ASN A 88 -4.33 17.52 56.00
CA ASN A 88 -4.81 16.15 55.85
C ASN A 88 -4.17 15.48 54.63
N VAL A 89 -3.44 14.39 54.84
CA VAL A 89 -2.73 13.68 53.77
C VAL A 89 -3.26 12.26 53.66
N LEU A 90 -3.63 11.83 52.47
CA LEU A 90 -3.95 10.44 52.19
C LEU A 90 -2.67 9.67 51.83
N VAL A 91 -2.48 8.49 52.42
CA VAL A 91 -1.47 7.51 51.99
C VAL A 91 -2.19 6.23 51.59
N LEU A 92 -2.15 5.89 50.30
CA LEU A 92 -2.75 4.69 49.72
C LEU A 92 -1.69 3.58 49.61
N VAL A 93 -2.00 2.44 50.23
CA VAL A 93 -1.08 1.31 50.37
C VAL A 93 -1.65 0.06 49.71
N ASP A 94 -0.84 -0.61 48.89
CA ASP A 94 -1.15 -1.91 48.31
C ASP A 94 -0.81 -3.04 49.29
N ASP A 95 -1.83 -3.83 49.65
CA ASP A 95 -1.73 -4.96 50.57
C ASP A 95 -1.74 -6.34 49.89
N SER A 96 -1.61 -6.40 48.55
CA SER A 96 -1.71 -7.64 47.78
C SER A 96 -0.73 -8.74 48.22
N ASP A 97 0.47 -8.34 48.69
CA ASP A 97 1.52 -9.26 49.16
C ASP A 97 1.48 -9.54 50.69
N SER A 98 0.58 -8.91 51.44
CA SER A 98 0.51 -9.07 52.90
C SER A 98 -0.19 -10.36 53.29
N ARG A 99 0.60 -11.44 53.45
CA ARG A 99 0.12 -12.75 53.95
C ARG A 99 0.45 -13.04 55.41
N LYS A 100 1.27 -12.20 56.05
CA LYS A 100 1.88 -12.48 57.37
C LYS A 100 1.08 -11.96 58.56
N MET A 101 0.12 -11.07 58.36
CA MET A 101 -0.74 -10.50 59.40
C MET A 101 -2.08 -10.09 58.79
N SER A 102 -3.08 -9.86 59.64
CA SER A 102 -4.39 -9.40 59.17
C SER A 102 -4.31 -7.98 58.60
N LYS A 103 -5.26 -7.62 57.74
CA LYS A 103 -5.32 -6.29 57.11
C LYS A 103 -5.47 -5.15 58.12
N LEU A 104 -6.22 -5.41 59.19
CA LEU A 104 -6.40 -4.44 60.28
C LEU A 104 -5.09 -4.20 61.03
N GLU A 105 -4.38 -5.28 61.39
CA GLU A 105 -3.07 -5.17 62.05
C GLU A 105 -2.03 -4.47 61.17
N LEU A 106 -2.04 -4.72 59.86
CA LEU A 106 -1.19 -4.01 58.90
C LEU A 106 -1.49 -2.52 58.91
N LYS A 107 -2.78 -2.16 58.84
CA LYS A 107 -3.24 -0.76 58.88
C LYS A 107 -2.79 -0.05 60.15
N ASP A 108 -3.00 -0.67 61.31
CA ASP A 108 -2.67 -0.06 62.61
C ASP A 108 -1.16 0.17 62.76
N LYS A 109 -0.34 -0.81 62.35
CA LYS A 109 1.13 -0.68 62.36
C LYS A 109 1.63 0.40 61.41
N LEU A 110 1.12 0.42 60.16
CA LEU A 110 1.48 1.46 59.20
C LEU A 110 1.05 2.84 59.70
N THR A 111 -0.14 2.93 60.27
CA THR A 111 -0.68 4.16 60.85
C THR A 111 0.22 4.69 61.97
N ALA A 112 0.66 3.84 62.90
CA ALA A 112 1.56 4.24 63.98
C ALA A 112 2.90 4.78 63.46
N ILE A 113 3.52 4.09 62.50
CA ILE A 113 4.84 4.46 61.95
C ILE A 113 4.75 5.75 61.11
N ILE A 114 3.72 5.86 60.27
CA ILE A 114 3.50 7.00 59.39
C ILE A 114 3.12 8.24 60.20
N ASN A 115 2.27 8.10 61.23
CA ASN A 115 1.94 9.20 62.15
C ASN A 115 3.16 9.72 62.90
N THR A 116 4.04 8.82 63.38
CA THR A 116 5.29 9.24 64.04
C THR A 116 6.18 10.03 63.07
N SER A 117 6.33 9.52 61.84
CA SER A 117 7.13 10.18 60.80
C SER A 117 6.53 11.53 60.36
N ALA A 118 5.19 11.68 60.40
CA ALA A 118 4.50 12.94 60.15
C ALA A 118 4.79 13.96 61.26
N GLN A 119 4.64 13.58 62.52
CA GLN A 119 4.84 14.46 63.68
C GLN A 119 6.27 15.00 63.80
N GLU A 120 7.27 14.24 63.36
CA GLU A 120 8.67 14.68 63.27
C GLU A 120 8.89 15.78 62.22
N ILE A 121 8.01 15.88 61.22
CA ILE A 121 8.08 16.86 60.14
C ILE A 121 7.24 18.09 60.47
N ASP A 122 5.98 17.88 60.84
CA ASP A 122 5.04 18.92 61.26
C ASP A 122 3.91 18.32 62.12
N LYS A 123 3.62 18.97 63.25
CA LYS A 123 2.52 18.57 64.16
C LYS A 123 1.13 18.68 63.53
N ASN A 124 0.99 19.54 62.52
CA ASN A 124 -0.25 19.77 61.81
C ASN A 124 -0.47 18.79 60.64
N LEU A 125 0.51 17.93 60.32
CA LEU A 125 0.39 16.92 59.27
C LEU A 125 -0.34 15.69 59.81
N THR A 126 -1.54 15.43 59.29
CA THR A 126 -2.43 14.34 59.71
C THR A 126 -2.61 13.33 58.58
N PRO A 127 -1.78 12.27 58.55
CA PRO A 127 -1.90 11.27 57.50
C PRO A 127 -3.01 10.27 57.80
N GLN A 128 -3.83 10.00 56.79
CA GLN A 128 -4.86 8.98 56.75
C GLN A 128 -4.38 7.83 55.86
N ILE A 129 -4.14 6.68 56.49
CA ILE A 129 -3.69 5.48 55.78
C ILE A 129 -4.91 4.72 55.30
N ILE A 130 -4.98 4.47 53.99
CA ILE A 130 -6.01 3.63 53.36
C ILE A 130 -5.31 2.47 52.66
N ILE A 131 -5.82 1.27 52.91
CA ILE A 131 -5.35 0.07 52.23
C ILE A 131 -6.23 -0.15 50.98
N LEU A 132 -5.61 -0.56 49.87
CA LEU A 132 -6.28 -0.72 48.59
C LEU A 132 -7.46 -1.70 48.65
N SER A 133 -7.30 -2.82 49.36
CA SER A 133 -8.40 -3.77 49.51
C SER A 133 -9.56 -3.25 50.37
N GLU A 134 -9.33 -2.35 51.31
CA GLU A 134 -10.39 -1.64 52.06
C GLU A 134 -11.13 -0.68 51.13
N LEU A 135 -10.40 0.06 50.30
CA LEU A 135 -10.99 0.94 49.29
C LEU A 135 -11.89 0.16 48.33
N TRP A 136 -11.42 -0.98 47.82
CA TRP A 136 -12.23 -1.85 46.96
C TRP A 136 -13.42 -2.46 47.67
N GLN A 137 -13.28 -2.83 48.95
CA GLN A 137 -14.41 -3.33 49.74
C GLN A 137 -15.51 -2.27 49.88
N ASN A 138 -15.14 -1.01 50.11
CA ASN A 138 -16.11 0.09 50.14
C ASN A 138 -16.86 0.23 48.81
N CYS A 139 -16.18 0.10 47.67
CA CYS A 139 -16.82 0.10 46.36
C CYS A 139 -17.83 -1.05 46.19
N TYR A 140 -17.48 -2.26 46.66
CA TYR A 140 -18.39 -3.43 46.65
C TYR A 140 -19.62 -3.23 47.55
N ASP A 141 -19.46 -2.50 48.65
CA ASP A 141 -20.52 -2.16 49.59
C ASP A 141 -21.28 -0.87 49.21
N SER A 142 -21.04 -0.35 47.99
CA SER A 142 -21.66 0.88 47.46
C SER A 142 -21.36 2.15 48.27
N LYS A 143 -20.21 2.21 48.93
CA LYS A 143 -19.69 3.37 49.68
C LYS A 143 -18.61 4.08 48.86
N TYR A 144 -18.96 5.20 48.24
CA TYR A 144 -18.10 5.89 47.27
C TYR A 144 -17.44 7.17 47.79
N ASP A 145 -17.64 7.53 49.06
CA ASP A 145 -17.14 8.79 49.64
C ASP A 145 -15.61 8.94 49.51
N LEU A 146 -14.88 7.84 49.71
CA LEU A 146 -13.42 7.82 49.56
C LEU A 146 -12.97 8.05 48.12
N LEU A 147 -13.71 7.53 47.12
CA LEU A 147 -13.37 7.77 45.71
C LEU A 147 -13.54 9.25 45.37
N GLN A 148 -14.63 9.87 45.83
CA GLN A 148 -14.88 11.30 45.64
C GLN A 148 -13.79 12.14 46.30
N LEU A 149 -13.42 11.78 47.53
CA LEU A 149 -12.35 12.46 48.27
C LEU A 149 -11.00 12.35 47.54
N ILE A 150 -10.66 11.16 47.01
CA ILE A 150 -9.46 10.95 46.20
C ILE A 150 -9.52 11.77 44.90
N ALA A 151 -10.66 11.82 44.21
CA ALA A 151 -10.79 12.56 42.97
C ALA A 151 -10.59 14.08 43.15
N LEU A 152 -11.02 14.62 44.30
CA LEU A 152 -10.82 16.03 44.66
C LEU A 152 -9.44 16.34 45.24
N SER A 153 -8.65 15.31 45.57
CA SER A 153 -7.33 15.49 46.16
C SER A 153 -6.27 15.96 45.15
N ALA A 154 -5.22 16.59 45.67
CA ALA A 154 -4.03 16.94 44.91
C ALA A 154 -2.97 15.83 45.09
N SER A 155 -2.63 15.14 44.00
CA SER A 155 -1.67 14.04 44.01
C SER A 155 -0.25 14.57 44.26
N ILE A 156 0.44 14.00 45.25
CA ILE A 156 1.83 14.32 45.61
C ILE A 156 2.77 13.24 45.06
N PHE A 157 2.35 11.98 45.18
CA PHE A 157 3.02 10.82 44.61
C PHE A 157 1.97 9.86 44.06
N ASP A 158 2.20 9.29 42.88
CA ASP A 158 1.28 8.34 42.30
C ASP A 158 2.00 7.32 41.41
N ARG A 159 1.71 6.04 41.61
CA ARG A 159 2.13 4.95 40.71
C ARG A 159 1.10 4.67 39.60
N GLY A 160 0.06 5.49 39.52
CA GLY A 160 -1.01 5.45 38.53
C GLY A 160 -2.39 5.15 39.12
N MET A 161 -2.46 4.71 40.38
CA MET A 161 -3.70 4.34 41.06
C MET A 161 -4.56 5.57 41.39
N LEU A 162 -3.96 6.65 41.90
CA LEU A 162 -4.70 7.87 42.22
C LEU A 162 -5.22 8.55 40.95
N ALA A 163 -4.38 8.61 39.91
CA ALA A 163 -4.77 9.09 38.59
C ALA A 163 -5.93 8.28 38.03
N ALA A 164 -5.87 6.95 38.10
CA ALA A 164 -6.93 6.06 37.64
C ALA A 164 -8.25 6.28 38.39
N ILE A 165 -8.21 6.36 39.73
CA ILE A 165 -9.39 6.65 40.54
C ILE A 165 -9.97 8.02 40.17
N LYS A 166 -9.12 9.05 40.05
CA LYS A 166 -9.52 10.42 39.76
C LYS A 166 -10.22 10.56 38.41
N ILE A 167 -9.60 10.08 37.32
CA ILE A 167 -10.21 10.15 35.99
C ILE A 167 -11.47 9.29 35.91
N ALA A 168 -11.47 8.09 36.50
CA ALA A 168 -12.62 7.22 36.50
C ALA A 168 -13.81 7.82 37.27
N GLU A 169 -13.57 8.46 38.41
CA GLU A 169 -14.60 9.11 39.23
C GLU A 169 -15.20 10.34 38.53
N VAL A 170 -14.35 11.16 37.89
CA VAL A 170 -14.80 12.33 37.11
C VAL A 170 -15.63 11.86 35.91
N HIS A 171 -15.11 10.91 35.14
CA HIS A 171 -15.80 10.36 33.96
C HIS A 171 -17.15 9.74 34.35
N LYS A 172 -17.17 8.91 35.41
CA LYS A 172 -18.40 8.34 35.98
C LYS A 172 -19.41 9.44 36.33
N SER A 173 -18.98 10.49 37.02
CA SER A 173 -19.86 11.59 37.43
C SER A 173 -20.50 12.30 36.23
N MET A 174 -19.74 12.53 35.16
CA MET A 174 -20.23 13.13 33.92
C MET A 174 -21.24 12.21 33.20
N ILE A 175 -20.97 10.90 33.15
CA ILE A 175 -21.88 9.91 32.55
C ILE A 175 -23.17 9.82 33.35
N ILE A 176 -23.10 9.66 34.69
CA ILE A 176 -24.29 9.58 35.54
C ILE A 176 -25.13 10.86 35.40
N LYS A 177 -24.50 12.03 35.32
CA LYS A 177 -25.22 13.29 35.10
C LYS A 177 -25.95 13.32 33.75
N LYS A 178 -25.44 12.66 32.72
CA LYS A 178 -26.01 12.67 31.36
C LYS A 178 -27.08 11.60 31.15
N PHE A 179 -26.85 10.40 31.68
CA PHE A 179 -27.68 9.21 31.42
C PHE A 179 -28.50 8.76 32.64
N GLU A 180 -28.25 9.35 33.81
CA GLU A 180 -28.99 9.16 35.05
C GLU A 180 -29.23 7.67 35.36
N LYS A 181 -30.51 7.27 35.36
CA LYS A 181 -30.98 5.93 35.71
C LYS A 181 -30.58 4.85 34.71
N TYR A 182 -30.18 5.20 33.48
CA TYR A 182 -29.85 4.21 32.45
C TYR A 182 -28.51 3.53 32.69
N ILE A 183 -27.62 4.13 33.48
CA ILE A 183 -26.38 3.45 33.86
C ILE A 183 -26.71 2.36 34.88
N VAL A 184 -26.45 1.11 34.51
CA VAL A 184 -26.58 -0.05 35.40
C VAL A 184 -25.36 -0.13 36.31
N SER A 185 -24.17 -0.08 35.71
CA SER A 185 -22.92 -0.10 36.45
C SER A 185 -21.81 0.63 35.70
N TYR A 186 -20.89 1.19 36.47
CA TYR A 186 -19.60 1.72 36.04
C TYR A 186 -18.52 0.98 36.81
N VAL A 187 -17.64 0.28 36.11
CA VAL A 187 -16.71 -0.68 36.70
C VAL A 187 -15.30 -0.37 36.24
N LEU A 188 -14.39 -0.17 37.20
CA LEU A 188 -12.96 -0.13 36.95
C LEU A 188 -12.45 -1.58 36.85
N ALA A 189 -11.65 -1.88 35.84
CA ALA A 189 -11.17 -3.24 35.57
C ALA A 189 -9.71 -3.24 35.10
N GLY A 190 -9.26 -4.38 34.59
CA GLY A 190 -7.97 -4.51 33.93
C GLY A 190 -6.79 -4.72 34.87
N SER A 191 -5.59 -4.48 34.35
CA SER A 191 -4.32 -4.77 35.01
C SER A 191 -4.14 -3.97 36.31
N LEU A 192 -4.73 -2.78 36.39
CA LEU A 192 -4.64 -1.88 37.54
C LEU A 192 -5.35 -2.45 38.77
N VAL A 193 -6.54 -3.02 38.59
CA VAL A 193 -7.27 -3.69 39.68
C VAL A 193 -6.63 -5.03 40.05
N GLN A 194 -5.98 -5.71 39.10
CA GLN A 194 -5.27 -6.96 39.33
C GLN A 194 -3.88 -6.80 39.98
N GLY A 195 -3.41 -5.57 40.20
CA GLY A 195 -2.05 -5.30 40.72
C GLY A 195 -0.92 -5.63 39.72
N ARG A 196 -1.23 -5.64 38.42
CA ARG A 196 -0.28 -5.95 37.31
C ARG A 196 -0.01 -4.76 36.39
N ALA A 197 -0.50 -3.56 36.74
CA ALA A 197 -0.31 -2.37 35.93
C ALA A 197 1.17 -1.93 35.92
N THR A 198 1.60 -1.48 34.74
CA THR A 198 2.88 -0.82 34.47
C THR A 198 2.65 0.68 34.24
N PRO A 199 3.69 1.53 34.23
CA PRO A 199 3.54 2.97 33.94
C PRO A 199 2.88 3.29 32.59
N THR A 200 2.97 2.36 31.63
CA THR A 200 2.39 2.43 30.29
C THR A 200 1.02 1.76 30.18
N SER A 201 0.49 1.19 31.27
CA SER A 201 -0.81 0.52 31.24
C SER A 201 -1.94 1.53 31.12
N ASP A 202 -2.95 1.15 30.34
CA ASP A 202 -4.21 1.87 30.24
C ASP A 202 -5.08 1.62 31.49
N ILE A 203 -6.03 2.52 31.70
CA ILE A 203 -7.05 2.49 32.74
C ILE A 203 -8.31 1.94 32.08
N ASP A 204 -8.63 0.68 32.36
CA ASP A 204 -9.79 0.02 31.77
C ASP A 204 -11.07 0.33 32.56
N VAL A 205 -12.06 0.88 31.86
CA VAL A 205 -13.38 1.19 32.40
C VAL A 205 -14.47 0.54 31.55
N TRP A 206 -15.44 -0.03 32.25
CA TRP A 206 -16.55 -0.75 31.65
C TRP A 206 -17.86 -0.15 32.13
N ILE A 207 -18.77 0.09 31.20
CA ILE A 207 -20.04 0.73 31.48
C ILE A 207 -21.15 -0.15 30.93
N VAL A 208 -22.07 -0.54 31.80
CA VAL A 208 -23.28 -1.30 31.41
C VAL A 208 -24.47 -0.36 31.44
N ILE A 209 -25.21 -0.31 30.34
CA ILE A 209 -26.33 0.62 30.12
C ILE A 209 -27.60 -0.18 29.89
N ASP A 210 -28.65 0.14 30.62
CA ASP A 210 -29.97 -0.46 30.48
C ASP A 210 -30.60 0.00 29.17
N ASP A 211 -30.80 -0.93 28.24
CA ASP A 211 -31.43 -0.68 26.95
C ASP A 211 -32.80 -1.37 26.82
N THR A 212 -33.29 -1.98 27.89
CA THR A 212 -34.48 -2.86 27.84
C THR A 212 -35.76 -2.15 27.42
N ASP A 213 -35.86 -0.83 27.61
CA ASP A 213 -37.00 0.00 27.23
C ASP A 213 -36.90 0.63 25.83
N VAL A 214 -35.76 0.46 25.12
CA VAL A 214 -35.54 1.06 23.80
C VAL A 214 -36.31 0.29 22.72
N LYS A 215 -37.12 1.04 21.94
CA LYS A 215 -37.99 0.51 20.87
C LYS A 215 -37.82 1.18 19.51
N LYS A 216 -37.06 2.29 19.44
CA LYS A 216 -37.03 3.21 18.28
C LYS A 216 -35.86 3.02 17.32
N MET A 217 -34.85 2.23 17.71
CA MET A 217 -33.66 1.95 16.90
C MET A 217 -33.15 0.54 17.22
N THR A 218 -32.27 0.02 16.37
CA THR A 218 -31.68 -1.31 16.60
C THR A 218 -30.67 -1.27 17.76
N ARG A 219 -30.41 -2.43 18.36
CA ARG A 219 -29.44 -2.58 19.46
C ARG A 219 -28.02 -2.18 19.03
N ALA A 220 -27.63 -2.55 17.81
CA ALA A 220 -26.33 -2.18 17.24
C ALA A 220 -26.19 -0.66 17.09
N GLU A 221 -27.18 0.00 16.49
CA GLU A 221 -27.17 1.48 16.32
C GLU A 221 -27.14 2.20 17.67
N LEU A 222 -27.90 1.71 18.65
CA LEU A 222 -27.90 2.27 20.00
C LEU A 222 -26.50 2.16 20.64
N LYS A 223 -25.90 0.98 20.57
CA LYS A 223 -24.57 0.70 21.11
C LYS A 223 -23.52 1.63 20.52
N ASP A 224 -23.50 1.81 19.20
CA ASP A 224 -22.54 2.67 18.52
C ASP A 224 -22.71 4.15 18.91
N LYS A 225 -23.96 4.63 19.01
CA LYS A 225 -24.25 6.00 19.46
C LYS A 225 -23.83 6.24 20.91
N LEU A 226 -24.19 5.32 21.82
CA LEU A 226 -23.80 5.41 23.23
C LEU A 226 -22.29 5.38 23.38
N ARG A 227 -21.62 4.48 22.65
CA ARG A 227 -20.16 4.37 22.63
C ARG A 227 -19.50 5.68 22.19
N ALA A 228 -19.96 6.29 21.10
CA ALA A 228 -19.41 7.55 20.62
C ALA A 228 -19.54 8.68 21.65
N ILE A 229 -20.72 8.81 22.28
CA ILE A 229 -20.97 9.84 23.29
C ILE A 229 -20.10 9.64 24.52
N ILE A 230 -20.02 8.40 25.01
CA ILE A 230 -19.28 8.07 26.24
C ILE A 230 -17.79 8.24 26.04
N ILE A 231 -17.25 7.81 24.90
CA ILE A 231 -15.83 8.03 24.59
C ILE A 231 -15.53 9.54 24.53
N GLY A 232 -16.42 10.34 23.95
CA GLY A 232 -16.30 11.81 23.96
C GLY A 232 -16.20 12.39 25.37
N ILE A 233 -17.07 11.95 26.28
CA ILE A 233 -17.03 12.35 27.70
C ILE A 233 -15.73 11.90 28.36
N GLY A 234 -15.20 10.72 27.99
CA GLY A 234 -13.90 10.23 28.45
C GLY A 234 -12.74 11.14 28.07
N ILE A 235 -12.76 11.68 26.85
CA ILE A 235 -11.77 12.65 26.37
C ILE A 235 -11.86 13.94 27.19
N GLU A 236 -13.08 14.48 27.36
CA GLU A 236 -13.31 15.68 28.20
C GLU A 236 -12.84 15.47 29.65
N ALA A 237 -13.11 14.31 30.25
CA ALA A 237 -12.64 13.97 31.59
C ALA A 237 -11.10 13.91 31.66
N GLY A 238 -10.45 13.37 30.62
CA GLY A 238 -8.99 13.38 30.50
C GLY A 238 -8.40 14.78 30.39
N GLU A 239 -9.07 15.70 29.70
CA GLU A 239 -8.67 17.11 29.62
C GLU A 239 -8.83 17.83 30.97
N LEU A 240 -9.99 17.66 31.63
CA LEU A 240 -10.29 18.27 32.93
C LEU A 240 -9.34 17.80 34.04
N THR A 241 -8.90 16.54 33.99
CA THR A 241 -8.01 15.95 35.01
C THR A 241 -6.53 16.09 34.67
N GLY A 242 -6.18 16.48 33.45
CA GLY A 242 -4.81 16.47 32.95
C GLY A 242 -4.26 15.07 32.61
N ILE A 243 -5.08 14.02 32.72
CA ILE A 243 -4.71 12.62 32.47
C ILE A 243 -5.21 12.23 31.06
N LYS A 244 -4.43 12.60 30.03
CA LYS A 244 -4.82 12.38 28.63
C LYS A 244 -4.46 10.98 28.13
N ASN A 245 -5.32 10.42 27.27
CA ASN A 245 -5.08 9.19 26.49
C ASN A 245 -4.73 7.93 27.30
N LYS A 246 -5.23 7.80 28.53
CA LYS A 246 -5.05 6.60 29.34
C LYS A 246 -6.33 5.82 29.61
N LEU A 247 -7.51 6.32 29.24
CA LEU A 247 -8.78 5.71 29.59
C LEU A 247 -9.30 4.82 28.45
N ASN A 248 -9.23 3.49 28.63
CA ASN A 248 -9.81 2.53 27.69
C ASN A 248 -11.25 2.22 28.11
N ILE A 249 -12.22 2.65 27.29
CA ILE A 249 -13.64 2.58 27.63
C ILE A 249 -14.35 1.50 26.82
N GLN A 250 -14.96 0.55 27.52
CA GLN A 250 -15.80 -0.50 26.94
C GLN A 250 -17.25 -0.28 27.33
N VAL A 251 -18.12 -0.11 26.32
CA VAL A 251 -19.54 0.15 26.51
C VAL A 251 -20.34 -1.09 26.15
N TYR A 252 -21.17 -1.53 27.10
CA TYR A 252 -22.08 -2.65 26.95
C TYR A 252 -23.51 -2.17 27.17
N ILE A 253 -24.41 -2.64 26.30
CA ILE A 253 -25.85 -2.59 26.58
C ILE A 253 -26.25 -3.83 27.39
N LEU A 254 -27.25 -3.69 28.24
CA LEU A 254 -27.63 -4.68 29.24
C LEU A 254 -28.01 -6.02 28.62
N THR A 255 -28.73 -6.01 27.50
CA THR A 255 -29.10 -7.26 26.81
C THR A 255 -27.88 -8.01 26.27
N ASP A 256 -26.96 -7.31 25.58
CA ASP A 256 -25.71 -7.91 25.06
C ASP A 256 -24.83 -8.46 26.18
N PHE A 257 -24.75 -7.73 27.30
CA PHE A 257 -23.97 -8.13 28.45
C PHE A 257 -24.55 -9.42 29.07
N TRP A 258 -25.87 -9.50 29.17
CA TRP A 258 -26.57 -10.67 29.67
C TRP A 258 -26.36 -11.90 28.77
N ASP A 259 -26.46 -11.74 27.45
CA ASP A 259 -26.18 -12.84 26.51
C ASP A 259 -24.73 -13.31 26.60
N SER A 260 -23.78 -12.37 26.66
CA SER A 260 -22.36 -12.67 26.82
C SER A 260 -22.07 -13.38 28.15
N LEU A 261 -22.81 -13.06 29.22
CA LEU A 261 -22.72 -13.72 30.51
C LEU A 261 -23.25 -15.16 30.45
N ARG A 262 -24.38 -15.37 29.76
CA ARG A 262 -24.99 -16.69 29.53
C ARG A 262 -24.08 -17.60 28.70
N GLU A 263 -23.40 -17.03 27.70
CA GLU A 263 -22.47 -17.73 26.79
C GLU A 263 -21.07 -17.91 27.36
N ALA A 264 -20.84 -17.57 28.63
CA ALA A 264 -19.56 -17.75 29.29
C ALA A 264 -18.40 -16.96 28.68
N ASN A 265 -18.67 -15.77 28.14
CA ASN A 265 -17.65 -14.97 27.49
C ASN A 265 -16.48 -14.66 28.48
N PRO A 266 -15.23 -15.06 28.18
CA PRO A 266 -14.08 -14.90 29.09
C PRO A 266 -13.82 -13.46 29.51
N ILE A 267 -14.13 -12.50 28.62
CA ILE A 267 -13.96 -11.07 28.84
C ILE A 267 -14.94 -10.61 29.94
N ILE A 268 -16.23 -10.97 29.82
CA ILE A 268 -17.25 -10.68 30.83
C ILE A 268 -16.95 -11.39 32.16
N PHE A 269 -16.48 -12.64 32.12
CA PHE A 269 -16.12 -13.38 33.34
C PHE A 269 -14.95 -12.73 34.07
N THR A 270 -13.94 -12.26 33.33
CA THR A 270 -12.81 -11.53 33.91
C THR A 270 -13.27 -10.21 34.53
N LEU A 271 -14.15 -9.47 33.84
CA LEU A 271 -14.76 -8.26 34.38
C LEU A 271 -15.50 -8.54 35.69
N LEU A 272 -16.40 -9.53 35.72
CA LEU A 272 -17.18 -9.83 36.92
C LEU A 272 -16.31 -10.31 38.07
N ARG A 273 -15.28 -11.12 37.79
CA ARG A 273 -14.37 -11.64 38.81
C ARG A 273 -13.55 -10.52 39.44
N ASP A 274 -12.88 -9.73 38.62
CA ASP A 274 -11.83 -8.81 39.08
C ASP A 274 -12.32 -7.37 39.21
N GLY A 275 -13.31 -6.95 38.42
CA GLY A 275 -13.77 -5.56 38.33
C GLY A 275 -14.33 -4.99 39.63
N VAL A 276 -14.07 -3.69 39.85
CA VAL A 276 -14.50 -2.91 41.01
C VAL A 276 -15.55 -1.89 40.58
N PRO A 277 -16.79 -1.99 41.06
CA PRO A 277 -17.85 -1.05 40.67
C PRO A 277 -17.65 0.29 41.37
N PHE A 278 -17.43 1.36 40.61
CA PHE A 278 -17.43 2.74 41.12
C PHE A 278 -18.85 3.32 41.19
N TYR A 279 -19.79 2.63 40.52
CA TYR A 279 -21.23 2.81 40.65
C TYR A 279 -21.91 1.52 40.23
N ASP A 280 -22.92 1.09 40.99
CA ASP A 280 -23.77 -0.06 40.66
C ASP A 280 -25.18 0.20 41.18
N ARG A 281 -26.19 -0.12 40.38
CA ARG A 281 -27.61 -0.12 40.82
C ARG A 281 -27.99 -1.40 41.58
N GLY A 282 -27.02 -2.26 41.86
CA GLY A 282 -27.17 -3.52 42.60
C GLY A 282 -27.18 -4.77 41.71
N ILE A 283 -26.95 -4.62 40.41
CA ILE A 283 -26.97 -5.75 39.45
C ILE A 283 -25.57 -6.35 39.31
N PHE A 284 -24.54 -5.51 39.15
CA PHE A 284 -23.18 -5.99 38.93
C PHE A 284 -22.68 -6.82 40.13
N MET A 285 -22.91 -6.33 41.34
CA MET A 285 -22.55 -7.06 42.55
C MET A 285 -23.32 -8.38 42.70
N ALA A 286 -24.60 -8.43 42.31
CA ALA A 286 -25.36 -9.67 42.30
C ALA A 286 -24.74 -10.70 41.36
N TRP A 287 -24.41 -10.32 40.12
CA TRP A 287 -23.72 -11.21 39.17
C TRP A 287 -22.35 -11.65 39.68
N LYS A 288 -21.56 -10.72 40.25
CA LYS A 288 -20.25 -11.04 40.83
C LYS A 288 -20.37 -12.08 41.95
N GLN A 289 -21.36 -11.96 42.83
CA GLN A 289 -21.60 -12.94 43.89
C GLN A 289 -22.08 -14.28 43.35
N LEU A 290 -22.99 -14.28 42.38
CA LEU A 290 -23.45 -15.51 41.72
C LEU A 290 -22.31 -16.25 41.01
N LEU A 291 -21.37 -15.51 40.41
CA LEU A 291 -20.15 -16.08 39.83
C LEU A 291 -19.25 -16.69 40.93
N LYS A 292 -19.02 -15.99 42.05
CA LYS A 292 -18.23 -16.50 43.19
C LYS A 292 -18.85 -17.76 43.83
N MET A 293 -20.18 -17.83 43.88
CA MET A 293 -20.92 -19.00 44.35
C MET A 293 -20.93 -20.17 43.35
N GLY A 294 -20.35 -19.98 42.15
CA GLY A 294 -20.36 -20.97 41.07
C GLY A 294 -21.74 -21.22 40.49
N LYS A 295 -22.68 -20.28 40.62
CA LYS A 295 -24.03 -20.35 40.03
C LYS A 295 -24.02 -19.90 38.56
N ILE A 296 -23.12 -19.00 38.20
CA ILE A 296 -22.81 -18.67 36.81
C ILE A 296 -21.65 -19.59 36.40
N LYS A 297 -21.94 -20.58 35.55
CA LYS A 297 -20.96 -21.54 35.03
C LYS A 297 -20.87 -21.42 33.52
N PRO A 298 -19.72 -21.73 32.91
CA PRO A 298 -19.66 -21.90 31.48
C PRO A 298 -20.63 -23.00 31.01
N SER A 299 -21.37 -22.73 29.93
CA SER A 299 -22.25 -23.74 29.34
C SER A 299 -21.41 -24.81 28.63
N ALA A 300 -21.96 -26.02 28.47
CA ALA A 300 -21.27 -27.08 27.73
C ALA A 300 -20.99 -26.65 26.28
N GLU A 301 -21.95 -25.93 25.67
CA GLU A 301 -21.84 -25.38 24.33
C GLU A 301 -20.71 -24.35 24.22
N ALA A 302 -20.51 -23.50 25.23
CA ALA A 302 -19.40 -22.55 25.24
C ALA A 302 -18.05 -23.27 25.29
N ILE A 303 -17.92 -24.31 26.12
CA ILE A 303 -16.72 -25.14 26.22
C ILE A 303 -16.42 -25.83 24.87
N ASP A 304 -17.43 -26.44 24.26
CA ASP A 304 -17.31 -27.10 22.97
C ASP A 304 -16.95 -26.12 21.85
N MET A 305 -17.53 -24.92 21.86
CA MET A 305 -17.19 -23.85 20.92
C MET A 305 -15.72 -23.42 21.06
N PHE A 306 -15.23 -23.22 22.29
CA PHE A 306 -13.82 -22.89 22.52
C PHE A 306 -12.88 -24.00 22.05
N MET A 307 -13.22 -25.26 22.33
CA MET A 307 -12.42 -26.41 21.85
C MET A 307 -12.44 -26.51 20.32
N GLY A 308 -13.61 -26.41 19.69
CA GLY A 308 -13.76 -26.47 18.24
C GLY A 308 -13.06 -25.32 17.50
N SER A 309 -12.93 -24.15 18.15
CA SER A 309 -12.21 -23.01 17.56
C SER A 309 -10.73 -23.32 17.30
N GLY A 310 -10.08 -24.09 18.18
CA GLY A 310 -8.68 -24.49 18.00
C GLY A 310 -8.49 -25.37 16.75
N GLU A 311 -9.37 -26.34 16.55
CA GLU A 311 -9.35 -27.21 15.37
C GLU A 311 -9.61 -26.43 14.08
N GLN A 312 -10.55 -25.48 14.10
CA GLN A 312 -10.83 -24.62 12.96
C GLN A 312 -9.62 -23.74 12.60
N MET A 313 -8.91 -23.21 13.62
CA MET A 313 -7.70 -22.42 13.38
C MET A 313 -6.58 -23.27 12.74
N LEU A 314 -6.41 -24.54 13.15
CA LEU A 314 -5.44 -25.44 12.52
C LEU A 314 -5.79 -25.76 11.07
N LYS A 315 -7.07 -26.08 10.78
CA LYS A 315 -7.54 -26.27 9.40
C LYS A 315 -7.30 -25.04 8.52
N ARG A 316 -7.44 -23.84 9.10
CA ARG A 316 -7.12 -22.58 8.40
C ARG A 316 -5.63 -22.46 8.08
N VAL A 317 -4.73 -22.94 8.95
CA VAL A 317 -3.29 -22.96 8.68
C VAL A 317 -2.98 -23.93 7.54
N GLU A 318 -3.56 -25.13 7.55
CA GLU A 318 -3.39 -26.12 6.49
C GLU A 318 -3.84 -25.59 5.12
N LEU A 319 -5.01 -24.94 5.06
CA LEU A 319 -5.50 -24.30 3.83
C LEU A 319 -4.55 -23.21 3.34
N LYS A 320 -4.03 -22.35 4.23
CA LYS A 320 -3.06 -21.31 3.83
C LYS A 320 -1.77 -21.90 3.28
N LEU A 321 -1.24 -22.97 3.88
CA LEU A 321 -0.05 -23.65 3.37
C LEU A 321 -0.30 -24.25 1.98
N LYS A 322 -1.49 -24.79 1.75
CA LYS A 322 -1.91 -25.29 0.44
C LYS A 322 -1.97 -24.16 -0.59
N ASP A 323 -2.58 -23.04 -0.26
CA ASP A 323 -2.73 -21.87 -1.14
C ASP A 323 -1.37 -21.28 -1.55
N ILE A 324 -0.42 -21.15 -0.61
CA ILE A 324 0.93 -20.63 -0.89
C ILE A 324 1.63 -21.48 -1.96
N GLY A 325 1.55 -22.81 -1.86
CA GLY A 325 2.17 -23.70 -2.84
C GLY A 325 1.42 -23.78 -4.16
N MET A 326 0.08 -23.77 -4.11
CA MET A 326 -0.78 -23.96 -5.28
C MET A 326 -0.83 -22.72 -6.18
N GLU A 327 -0.87 -21.53 -5.58
CA GLU A 327 -1.13 -20.27 -6.29
C GLU A 327 0.10 -19.36 -6.24
N ASP A 328 0.54 -18.95 -5.04
CA ASP A 328 1.55 -17.90 -4.88
C ASP A 328 2.91 -18.28 -5.49
N ILE A 329 3.47 -19.42 -5.06
CA ILE A 329 4.75 -19.93 -5.58
C ILE A 329 4.62 -20.31 -7.05
N TYR A 330 3.49 -20.89 -7.43
CA TYR A 330 3.24 -21.31 -8.81
C TYR A 330 3.30 -20.17 -9.81
N TYR A 331 2.52 -19.11 -9.60
CA TYR A 331 2.51 -17.97 -10.51
C TYR A 331 3.78 -17.13 -10.40
N ALA A 332 4.44 -17.11 -9.24
CA ALA A 332 5.74 -16.46 -9.09
C ALA A 332 6.81 -17.06 -10.00
N ILE A 333 6.68 -18.33 -10.40
CA ILE A 333 7.65 -19.00 -11.27
C ILE A 333 7.14 -19.09 -12.71
N LEU A 334 5.89 -19.50 -12.90
CA LEU A 334 5.31 -19.67 -14.23
C LEU A 334 5.27 -18.37 -15.03
N THR A 335 4.74 -17.29 -14.46
CA THR A 335 4.50 -16.05 -15.21
C THR A 335 5.80 -15.40 -15.70
N PRO A 336 6.88 -15.30 -14.89
CA PRO A 336 8.18 -14.83 -15.39
C PRO A 336 8.78 -15.74 -16.48
N SER A 337 8.52 -17.05 -16.43
CA SER A 337 8.96 -17.99 -17.47
C SER A 337 8.27 -17.70 -18.79
N GLN A 338 6.95 -17.54 -18.77
CA GLN A 338 6.16 -17.17 -19.95
C GLN A 338 6.60 -15.81 -20.49
N ALA A 339 6.86 -14.84 -19.60
CA ALA A 339 7.35 -13.53 -20.00
C ALA A 339 8.75 -13.58 -20.64
N ALA A 340 9.65 -14.48 -20.20
CA ALA A 340 10.94 -14.69 -20.86
C ALA A 340 10.76 -15.22 -22.29
N LEU A 341 9.86 -16.18 -22.49
CA LEU A 341 9.51 -16.70 -23.81
C LEU A 341 8.89 -15.61 -24.71
N MET A 342 7.97 -14.81 -24.16
CA MET A 342 7.39 -13.64 -24.86
C MET A 342 8.45 -12.63 -25.27
N LEU A 343 9.42 -12.36 -24.39
CA LEU A 343 10.54 -11.49 -24.70
C LEU A 343 11.41 -12.07 -25.81
N HIS A 344 11.50 -13.38 -26.00
CA HIS A 344 12.15 -14.02 -27.15
C HIS A 344 11.28 -14.04 -28.42
N GLY A 345 9.99 -13.69 -28.31
CA GLY A 345 9.04 -13.62 -29.43
C GLY A 345 8.11 -14.83 -29.54
N ILE A 346 8.09 -15.70 -28.54
CA ILE A 346 7.20 -16.85 -28.47
C ILE A 346 5.93 -16.43 -27.71
N PRO A 347 4.71 -16.65 -28.25
CA PRO A 347 3.48 -16.30 -27.54
C PRO A 347 3.39 -17.05 -26.20
N PRO A 348 2.69 -16.52 -25.19
CA PRO A 348 2.64 -17.14 -23.87
C PRO A 348 2.06 -18.55 -23.96
N PRO A 349 2.85 -19.60 -23.64
CA PRO A 349 2.41 -20.98 -23.80
C PRO A 349 1.52 -21.42 -22.63
N ALA A 350 0.84 -22.57 -22.78
CA ALA A 350 0.13 -23.18 -21.68
C ALA A 350 1.11 -23.58 -20.54
N PRO A 351 0.65 -23.66 -19.28
CA PRO A 351 1.56 -23.98 -18.18
C PRO A 351 2.29 -25.32 -18.33
N LYS A 352 1.63 -26.32 -18.94
CA LYS A 352 2.24 -27.63 -19.22
C LYS A 352 3.38 -27.55 -20.23
N GLU A 353 3.29 -26.62 -21.17
CA GLU A 353 4.23 -26.46 -22.28
C GLU A 353 5.37 -25.50 -21.92
N THR A 354 5.16 -24.63 -20.94
CA THR A 354 6.12 -23.58 -20.56
C THR A 354 7.48 -24.17 -20.21
N ALA A 355 7.53 -25.23 -19.41
CA ALA A 355 8.79 -25.86 -19.02
C ALA A 355 9.55 -26.46 -20.21
N ALA A 356 8.84 -27.18 -21.10
CA ALA A 356 9.43 -27.77 -22.29
C ALA A 356 10.03 -26.70 -23.21
N LEU A 357 9.30 -25.60 -23.45
CA LEU A 357 9.77 -24.49 -24.27
C LEU A 357 10.94 -23.74 -23.61
N MET A 358 10.91 -23.52 -22.30
CA MET A 358 12.05 -22.94 -21.57
C MET A 358 13.31 -23.79 -21.76
N ARG A 359 13.18 -25.12 -21.72
CA ARG A 359 14.30 -26.06 -21.93
C ARG A 359 14.81 -26.01 -23.37
N GLU A 360 13.90 -26.13 -24.34
CA GLU A 360 14.25 -26.14 -25.76
C GLU A 360 14.92 -24.83 -26.19
N VAL A 361 14.34 -23.69 -25.81
CA VAL A 361 14.80 -22.36 -26.25
C VAL A 361 16.03 -21.94 -25.47
N PHE A 362 15.94 -21.83 -24.15
CA PHE A 362 16.99 -21.19 -23.37
C PHE A 362 18.10 -22.11 -22.90
N VAL A 363 17.86 -23.42 -22.78
CA VAL A 363 18.91 -24.38 -22.38
C VAL A 363 19.59 -24.98 -23.61
N GLN A 364 18.83 -25.47 -24.59
CA GLN A 364 19.40 -26.23 -25.71
C GLN A 364 19.85 -25.33 -26.88
N LYS A 365 18.96 -24.45 -27.37
CA LYS A 365 19.26 -23.58 -28.53
C LYS A 365 20.17 -22.41 -28.15
N GLU A 366 19.71 -21.56 -27.25
CA GLU A 366 20.40 -20.31 -26.87
C GLU A 366 21.51 -20.52 -25.83
N LYS A 367 21.42 -21.60 -25.03
CA LYS A 367 22.35 -21.92 -23.93
C LYS A 367 22.51 -20.76 -22.91
N LEU A 368 21.43 -20.01 -22.71
CA LEU A 368 21.35 -18.87 -21.80
C LEU A 368 20.81 -19.22 -20.42
N LEU A 369 20.34 -20.45 -20.19
CA LEU A 369 19.78 -20.91 -18.91
C LEU A 369 20.30 -22.30 -18.55
N GLU A 370 20.56 -22.53 -17.27
CA GLU A 370 20.95 -23.83 -16.75
C GLU A 370 19.74 -24.72 -16.48
N ASP A 371 19.86 -26.01 -16.79
CA ASP A 371 18.78 -27.00 -16.76
C ASP A 371 18.06 -27.08 -15.39
N LYS A 372 18.82 -27.00 -14.28
CA LYS A 372 18.31 -27.02 -12.90
C LYS A 372 17.20 -25.99 -12.61
N TYR A 373 17.19 -24.87 -13.32
CA TYR A 373 16.15 -23.85 -13.15
C TYR A 373 14.86 -24.29 -13.83
N VAL A 374 14.93 -24.98 -14.96
CA VAL A 374 13.75 -25.57 -15.60
C VAL A 374 13.17 -26.67 -14.72
N ASP A 375 14.00 -27.49 -14.08
CA ASP A 375 13.54 -28.50 -13.11
C ASP A 375 12.76 -27.87 -11.94
N THR A 376 13.14 -26.65 -11.51
CA THR A 376 12.40 -25.91 -10.47
C THR A 376 11.00 -25.53 -10.96
N LEU A 377 10.87 -25.07 -12.20
CA LEU A 377 9.58 -24.77 -12.81
C LEU A 377 8.71 -26.02 -12.95
N GLU A 378 9.29 -27.14 -13.40
CA GLU A 378 8.58 -28.42 -13.53
C GLU A 378 8.04 -28.91 -12.18
N LYS A 379 8.90 -28.92 -11.16
CA LYS A 379 8.53 -29.31 -9.79
C LYS A 379 7.35 -28.48 -9.26
N VAL A 380 7.37 -27.17 -9.46
CA VAL A 380 6.28 -26.27 -9.01
C VAL A 380 4.98 -26.54 -9.78
N VAL A 381 5.05 -26.80 -11.09
CA VAL A 381 3.89 -27.16 -11.92
C VAL A 381 3.29 -28.50 -11.49
N GLU A 382 4.13 -29.49 -11.16
CA GLU A 382 3.70 -30.80 -10.67
C GLU A 382 3.05 -30.70 -9.29
N VAL A 383 3.64 -29.96 -8.36
CA VAL A 383 3.08 -29.73 -7.02
C VAL A 383 1.67 -29.14 -7.15
N ARG A 384 1.48 -28.10 -7.97
CA ARG A 384 0.14 -27.53 -8.18
C ARG A 384 -0.86 -28.57 -8.72
N LYS A 385 -0.48 -29.35 -9.73
CA LYS A 385 -1.37 -30.38 -10.28
C LYS A 385 -1.73 -31.47 -9.27
N ALA A 386 -0.76 -31.93 -8.49
CA ALA A 386 -0.99 -32.93 -7.45
C ALA A 386 -1.99 -32.40 -6.40
N ILE A 387 -1.90 -31.11 -6.07
CA ILE A 387 -2.82 -30.44 -5.15
C ILE A 387 -4.21 -30.27 -5.77
N GLU A 388 -4.28 -29.85 -7.04
CA GLU A 388 -5.53 -29.61 -7.80
C GLU A 388 -6.32 -30.91 -8.02
N HIS A 389 -5.63 -32.01 -8.31
CA HIS A 389 -6.24 -33.34 -8.47
C HIS A 389 -6.52 -34.06 -7.14
N GLY A 390 -6.13 -33.46 -6.00
CA GLY A 390 -6.34 -34.04 -4.68
C GLY A 390 -5.43 -35.24 -4.35
N GLU A 391 -4.43 -35.51 -5.19
CA GLU A 391 -3.37 -36.49 -4.93
C GLU A 391 -2.53 -36.06 -3.72
N LYS A 392 -2.28 -34.75 -3.61
CA LYS A 392 -1.63 -34.11 -2.47
C LYS A 392 -2.65 -33.35 -1.63
N LYS A 393 -3.07 -33.96 -0.52
CA LYS A 393 -4.09 -33.39 0.38
C LYS A 393 -3.53 -32.32 1.31
N GLU A 394 -2.26 -32.47 1.71
CA GLU A 394 -1.60 -31.61 2.69
C GLU A 394 -0.25 -31.12 2.17
N MET A 395 0.12 -29.93 2.64
CA MET A 395 1.36 -29.25 2.33
C MET A 395 2.04 -28.90 3.65
N THR A 396 3.25 -29.41 3.86
CA THR A 396 3.98 -29.14 5.10
C THR A 396 4.72 -27.81 4.99
N GLY A 397 4.96 -27.15 6.14
CA GLY A 397 5.76 -25.93 6.18
C GLY A 397 7.19 -26.12 5.67
N LYS A 398 7.76 -27.32 5.82
CA LYS A 398 9.10 -27.65 5.30
C LYS A 398 9.12 -27.66 3.78
N GLU A 399 8.12 -28.25 3.14
CA GLU A 399 8.03 -28.26 1.67
C GLU A 399 7.82 -26.86 1.10
N ILE A 400 7.03 -26.02 1.77
CA ILE A 400 6.89 -24.60 1.42
C ILE A 400 8.24 -23.88 1.50
N ASP A 401 8.99 -24.05 2.58
CA ASP A 401 10.29 -23.40 2.75
C ASP A 401 11.30 -23.84 1.68
N GLU A 402 11.33 -25.13 1.33
CA GLU A 402 12.15 -25.65 0.24
C GLU A 402 11.77 -25.03 -1.12
N LEU A 403 10.48 -25.03 -1.46
CA LEU A 403 9.97 -24.44 -2.71
C LEU A 403 10.25 -22.94 -2.78
N LEU A 404 10.09 -22.21 -1.68
CA LEU A 404 10.34 -20.78 -1.61
C LEU A 404 11.82 -20.45 -1.86
N ASN A 405 12.73 -21.21 -1.23
CA ASN A 405 14.17 -21.04 -1.40
C ASN A 405 14.65 -21.35 -2.83
N GLU A 406 14.08 -22.37 -3.48
CA GLU A 406 14.33 -22.68 -4.89
C GLU A 406 13.78 -21.58 -5.80
N SER A 407 12.58 -21.09 -5.51
CA SER A 407 11.88 -20.06 -6.26
C SER A 407 12.60 -18.71 -6.25
N ASP A 408 13.16 -18.29 -5.10
CA ASP A 408 13.96 -17.06 -5.01
C ASP A 408 15.23 -17.14 -5.87
N LYS A 409 15.92 -18.29 -5.87
CA LYS A 409 17.09 -18.52 -6.73
C LYS A 409 16.71 -18.50 -8.21
N TYR A 410 15.59 -19.12 -8.55
CA TYR A 410 15.04 -19.13 -9.90
C TYR A 410 14.74 -17.71 -10.40
N LEU A 411 14.00 -16.91 -9.63
CA LEU A 411 13.64 -15.54 -9.99
C LEU A 411 14.85 -14.65 -10.22
N LYS A 412 15.86 -14.74 -9.35
CA LYS A 412 17.14 -14.02 -9.51
C LYS A 412 17.82 -14.40 -10.82
N ARG A 413 17.74 -15.67 -11.22
CA ARG A 413 18.33 -16.14 -12.48
C ARG A 413 17.54 -15.69 -13.71
N ILE A 414 16.21 -15.78 -13.67
CA ILE A 414 15.35 -15.34 -14.77
C ILE A 414 15.51 -13.84 -15.02
N LYS A 415 15.63 -13.01 -13.98
CA LYS A 415 15.96 -11.58 -14.17
C LYS A 415 17.25 -11.37 -14.96
N ARG A 416 18.29 -12.18 -14.74
CA ARG A 416 19.52 -12.13 -15.54
C ARG A 416 19.29 -12.60 -16.97
N LEU A 417 18.48 -13.65 -17.16
CA LEU A 417 18.09 -14.14 -18.48
C LEU A 417 17.38 -13.05 -19.28
N PHE A 418 16.46 -12.29 -18.67
CA PHE A 418 15.81 -11.14 -19.32
C PHE A 418 16.82 -10.15 -19.89
N THR A 419 17.79 -9.71 -19.08
CA THR A 419 18.84 -8.79 -19.53
C THR A 419 19.69 -9.39 -20.66
N GLN A 420 19.91 -10.71 -20.65
CA GLN A 420 20.62 -11.39 -21.73
C GLN A 420 19.81 -11.40 -23.03
N ILE A 421 18.50 -11.67 -22.96
CA ILE A 421 17.60 -11.68 -24.13
C ILE A 421 17.43 -10.26 -24.69
N GLU A 422 17.24 -9.25 -23.84
CA GLU A 422 17.14 -7.84 -24.26
C GLU A 422 18.38 -7.43 -25.06
N LYS A 423 19.57 -7.78 -24.57
CA LYS A 423 20.82 -7.46 -25.26
C LYS A 423 20.90 -8.11 -26.65
N ILE A 424 20.53 -9.40 -26.76
CA ILE A 424 20.52 -10.11 -28.05
C ILE A 424 19.53 -9.45 -29.02
N LYS A 425 18.32 -9.10 -28.56
CA LYS A 425 17.32 -8.43 -29.40
C LYS A 425 17.73 -7.03 -29.83
N GLU A 426 18.32 -6.25 -28.93
CA GLU A 426 18.84 -4.92 -29.26
C GLU A 426 19.91 -4.99 -30.35
N GLU A 427 20.77 -6.01 -30.29
CA GLU A 427 21.78 -6.33 -31.28
C GLU A 427 21.18 -6.77 -32.64
N GLU A 428 20.20 -7.67 -32.64
CA GLU A 428 19.48 -8.11 -33.85
C GLU A 428 18.72 -6.97 -34.54
N ASP A 429 18.04 -6.12 -33.76
CA ASP A 429 17.33 -4.95 -34.28
C ASP A 429 18.28 -4.00 -35.03
N MET A 430 19.51 -3.81 -34.52
CA MET A 430 20.50 -2.96 -35.17
C MET A 430 20.89 -3.51 -36.54
N VAL A 431 21.10 -4.82 -36.67
CA VAL A 431 21.38 -5.47 -37.96
C VAL A 431 20.23 -5.25 -38.94
N ARG A 432 18.98 -5.41 -38.49
CA ARG A 432 17.79 -5.15 -39.31
C ARG A 432 17.68 -3.70 -39.77
N ILE A 433 18.03 -2.75 -38.89
CA ILE A 433 18.05 -1.32 -39.23
C ILE A 433 19.09 -1.06 -40.32
N TYR A 434 20.30 -1.59 -40.18
CA TYR A 434 21.34 -1.49 -41.21
C TYR A 434 20.85 -2.03 -42.56
N GLU A 435 20.32 -3.26 -42.58
CA GLU A 435 19.80 -3.88 -43.81
C GLU A 435 18.66 -3.08 -44.45
N THR A 436 17.75 -2.55 -43.64
CA THR A 436 16.63 -1.72 -44.10
C THR A 436 17.12 -0.43 -44.73
N VAL A 437 18.03 0.29 -44.06
CA VAL A 437 18.61 1.53 -44.57
C VAL A 437 19.34 1.30 -45.89
N ILE A 438 20.18 0.28 -45.96
CA ILE A 438 20.92 -0.07 -47.18
C ILE A 438 19.96 -0.43 -48.33
N THR A 439 18.89 -1.18 -48.05
CA THR A 439 17.88 -1.53 -49.06
C THR A 439 17.17 -0.30 -49.61
N ILE A 440 16.72 0.62 -48.74
CA ILE A 440 16.06 1.86 -49.18
C ILE A 440 17.03 2.74 -49.97
N ILE A 441 18.30 2.84 -49.56
CA ILE A 441 19.32 3.57 -50.31
C ILE A 441 19.49 2.99 -51.71
N ARG A 442 19.57 1.65 -51.86
CA ARG A 442 19.65 1.02 -53.18
C ARG A 442 18.44 1.37 -54.04
N ASP A 443 17.24 1.39 -53.48
CA ASP A 443 16.03 1.76 -54.23
C ASP A 443 16.02 3.24 -54.64
N VAL A 444 16.51 4.13 -53.77
CA VAL A 444 16.70 5.55 -54.12
C VAL A 444 17.74 5.70 -55.23
N LEU A 445 18.87 5.01 -55.16
CA LEU A 445 19.92 5.05 -56.18
C LEU A 445 19.44 4.49 -57.53
N ARG A 446 18.61 3.44 -57.54
CA ARG A 446 17.97 2.94 -58.76
C ARG A 446 17.09 4.01 -59.43
N LEU A 447 16.32 4.78 -58.66
CA LEU A 447 15.55 5.92 -59.19
C LEU A 447 16.44 7.07 -59.70
N GLU A 448 17.69 7.15 -59.26
CA GLU A 448 18.70 8.05 -59.82
C GLU A 448 19.43 7.45 -61.03
N GLY A 449 19.03 6.27 -61.52
CA GLY A 449 19.61 5.60 -62.68
C GLY A 449 20.86 4.77 -62.38
N ILE A 450 21.07 4.37 -61.12
CA ILE A 450 22.24 3.62 -60.68
C ILE A 450 21.80 2.21 -60.26
N GLU A 451 22.03 1.22 -61.12
CA GLU A 451 21.46 -0.12 -60.95
C GLU A 451 22.26 -1.05 -60.03
N LYS A 452 23.59 -0.87 -59.91
CA LYS A 452 24.45 -1.79 -59.14
C LYS A 452 25.56 -1.05 -58.41
N THR A 453 25.54 -1.14 -57.08
CA THR A 453 26.62 -0.72 -56.19
C THR A 453 26.83 -1.80 -55.12
N SER A 454 28.07 -2.18 -54.86
CA SER A 454 28.42 -3.08 -53.75
C SER A 454 28.22 -2.37 -52.40
N ASP A 455 28.02 -3.14 -51.33
CA ASP A 455 27.76 -2.62 -49.98
C ASP A 455 28.88 -1.69 -49.50
N GLU A 456 30.13 -2.03 -49.82
CA GLU A 456 31.32 -1.21 -49.52
C GLU A 456 31.38 0.10 -50.33
N GLY A 457 30.78 0.12 -51.52
CA GLY A 457 30.72 1.30 -52.39
C GLY A 457 29.50 2.19 -52.18
N ILE A 458 28.46 1.71 -51.46
CA ILE A 458 27.20 2.43 -51.29
C ILE A 458 27.40 3.79 -50.62
N ILE A 459 28.30 3.89 -49.65
CA ILE A 459 28.54 5.15 -48.92
C ILE A 459 29.12 6.21 -49.87
N ASN A 460 30.13 5.85 -50.67
CA ASN A 460 30.76 6.78 -51.61
C ASN A 460 29.77 7.22 -52.69
N VAL A 461 28.99 6.28 -53.24
CA VAL A 461 27.97 6.61 -54.25
C VAL A 461 26.85 7.47 -53.65
N PHE A 462 26.44 7.20 -52.41
CA PHE A 462 25.47 8.03 -51.69
C PHE A 462 25.98 9.46 -51.50
N GLU A 463 27.23 9.62 -51.07
CA GLU A 463 27.88 10.93 -50.94
C GLU A 463 27.91 11.68 -52.28
N ASP A 464 28.45 11.06 -53.33
CA ASP A 464 28.62 11.71 -54.63
C ASP A 464 27.28 12.08 -55.29
N LYS A 465 26.30 11.16 -55.26
CA LYS A 465 25.08 11.26 -56.09
C LYS A 465 23.87 11.86 -55.41
N LEU A 466 23.82 11.80 -54.09
CA LEU A 466 22.70 12.32 -53.32
C LEU A 466 23.10 13.54 -52.50
N VAL A 467 24.29 13.57 -51.92
CA VAL A 467 24.72 14.68 -51.07
C VAL A 467 25.42 15.77 -51.87
N SER A 468 26.47 15.44 -52.63
CA SER A 468 27.26 16.41 -53.42
C SER A 468 26.45 17.07 -54.54
N GLU A 469 25.49 16.34 -55.13
CA GLU A 469 24.51 16.90 -56.09
C GLU A 469 23.38 17.72 -55.42
N GLY A 470 23.41 17.90 -54.09
CA GLY A 470 22.48 18.75 -53.33
C GLY A 470 21.07 18.17 -53.15
N LYS A 471 20.86 16.89 -53.47
CA LYS A 471 19.54 16.23 -53.35
C LYS A 471 19.19 15.87 -51.90
N MET A 472 20.20 15.68 -51.05
CA MET A 472 20.07 15.33 -49.64
C MET A 472 21.03 16.13 -48.75
N PRO A 473 20.57 16.55 -47.55
CA PRO A 473 21.43 17.19 -46.55
C PRO A 473 22.62 16.33 -46.10
N VAL A 474 23.80 16.95 -45.91
CA VAL A 474 25.05 16.31 -45.44
C VAL A 474 24.88 15.56 -44.10
N LYS A 475 23.94 15.96 -43.24
CA LYS A 475 23.67 15.27 -41.97
C LYS A 475 23.33 13.78 -42.17
N PHE A 476 22.70 13.42 -43.28
CA PHE A 476 22.31 12.03 -43.54
C PHE A 476 23.49 11.14 -43.91
N LEU A 477 24.55 11.69 -44.51
CA LEU A 477 25.81 10.98 -44.69
C LEU A 477 26.48 10.66 -43.35
N ARG A 478 26.40 11.58 -42.37
CA ARG A 478 26.91 11.31 -41.02
C ARG A 478 26.14 10.17 -40.35
N ILE A 479 24.81 10.21 -40.44
CA ILE A 479 23.94 9.15 -39.91
C ILE A 479 24.24 7.79 -40.57
N LEU A 480 24.38 7.74 -41.90
CA LEU A 480 24.76 6.52 -42.62
C LEU A 480 26.11 5.97 -42.14
N ASN A 481 27.11 6.82 -41.96
CA ASN A 481 28.41 6.39 -41.44
C ASN A 481 28.32 5.87 -40.00
N GLU A 482 27.50 6.48 -39.15
CA GLU A 482 27.27 5.99 -37.78
C GLU A 482 26.57 4.62 -37.78
N ILE A 483 25.59 4.41 -38.65
CA ILE A 483 24.90 3.12 -38.84
C ILE A 483 25.89 2.03 -39.30
N THR A 484 26.74 2.34 -40.29
CA THR A 484 27.76 1.40 -40.79
C THR A 484 28.81 1.10 -39.71
N LYS A 485 29.24 2.12 -38.96
CA LYS A 485 30.17 1.93 -37.84
C LYS A 485 29.55 1.03 -36.78
N ALA A 486 28.29 1.25 -36.40
CA ALA A 486 27.58 0.41 -35.43
C ALA A 486 27.45 -1.04 -35.91
N LYS A 487 27.21 -1.27 -37.21
CA LYS A 487 27.21 -2.63 -37.77
C LYS A 487 28.58 -3.29 -37.66
N LYS A 488 29.66 -2.55 -37.91
CA LYS A 488 31.03 -3.06 -37.75
C LYS A 488 31.37 -3.33 -36.29
N ASP A 489 31.02 -2.42 -35.37
CA ASP A 489 31.24 -2.59 -33.94
C ASP A 489 30.44 -3.78 -33.38
N TYR A 490 29.28 -4.10 -33.97
CA TYR A 490 28.55 -5.34 -33.69
C TYR A 490 29.30 -6.59 -34.13
N ASP A 491 29.79 -6.61 -35.37
CA ASP A 491 30.57 -7.75 -35.90
C ASP A 491 31.86 -7.98 -35.08
N GLU A 492 32.44 -6.90 -34.54
CA GLU A 492 33.59 -6.93 -33.63
C GLU A 492 33.23 -7.15 -32.15
N LYS A 493 31.95 -7.29 -31.80
CA LYS A 493 31.42 -7.43 -30.41
C LYS A 493 31.79 -6.29 -29.45
N LYS A 494 31.94 -5.07 -29.97
CA LYS A 494 32.27 -3.83 -29.23
C LYS A 494 31.10 -2.86 -29.07
N LEU A 495 29.94 -3.18 -29.65
CA LEU A 495 28.79 -2.28 -29.66
C LEU A 495 28.27 -1.96 -28.25
N THR A 496 28.05 -0.67 -27.96
CA THR A 496 27.53 -0.22 -26.67
C THR A 496 26.04 0.13 -26.73
N LYS A 497 25.33 0.04 -25.59
CA LYS A 497 23.90 0.37 -25.50
C LYS A 497 23.58 1.81 -25.92
N PHE A 498 24.45 2.76 -25.55
CA PHE A 498 24.32 4.16 -25.93
C PHE A 498 24.40 4.37 -27.45
N GLU A 499 25.31 3.65 -28.12
CA GLU A 499 25.42 3.68 -29.58
C GLU A 499 24.16 3.10 -30.24
N ILE A 500 23.59 2.01 -29.71
CA ILE A 500 22.35 1.41 -30.21
C ILE A 500 21.18 2.40 -30.16
N GLU A 501 20.97 3.07 -29.02
CA GLU A 501 19.85 4.00 -28.86
C GLU A 501 19.99 5.22 -29.79
N LYS A 502 21.21 5.77 -29.91
CA LYS A 502 21.49 6.88 -30.82
C LYS A 502 21.23 6.47 -32.27
N VAL A 503 21.77 5.34 -32.70
CA VAL A 503 21.58 4.81 -34.06
C VAL A 503 20.11 4.53 -34.34
N LYS A 504 19.34 3.95 -33.40
CA LYS A 504 17.90 3.73 -33.56
C LYS A 504 17.15 5.04 -33.83
N LYS A 505 17.43 6.09 -33.05
CA LYS A 505 16.78 7.40 -33.21
C LYS A 505 17.12 8.04 -34.56
N ASP A 506 18.41 8.09 -34.89
CA ASP A 506 18.89 8.76 -36.10
C ASP A 506 18.50 8.00 -37.37
N SER A 507 18.48 6.66 -37.31
CA SER A 507 18.02 5.81 -38.42
C SER A 507 16.55 6.03 -38.75
N ASN A 508 15.68 6.24 -37.75
CA ASN A 508 14.26 6.52 -38.00
C ASN A 508 14.05 7.85 -38.74
N GLU A 509 14.79 8.90 -38.36
CA GLU A 509 14.77 10.17 -39.09
C GLU A 509 15.25 9.98 -40.54
N PHE A 510 16.34 9.22 -40.72
CA PHE A 510 16.92 8.99 -42.02
C PHE A 510 16.02 8.15 -42.94
N ILE A 511 15.47 7.03 -42.43
CA ILE A 511 14.52 6.18 -43.15
C ILE A 511 13.31 7.01 -43.60
N LYS A 512 12.74 7.83 -42.70
CA LYS A 512 11.59 8.68 -43.04
C LYS A 512 11.92 9.64 -44.20
N PHE A 513 13.10 10.25 -44.16
CA PHE A 513 13.54 11.14 -45.23
C PHE A 513 13.77 10.40 -46.55
N LEU A 514 14.42 9.23 -46.54
CA LEU A 514 14.65 8.42 -47.73
C LEU A 514 13.33 7.97 -48.38
N VAL A 515 12.37 7.51 -47.57
CA VAL A 515 11.04 7.12 -48.04
C VAL A 515 10.30 8.31 -48.63
N GLU A 516 10.34 9.47 -47.96
CA GLU A 516 9.73 10.69 -48.48
C GLU A 516 10.39 11.15 -49.80
N TYR A 517 11.71 11.06 -49.91
CA TYR A 517 12.43 11.35 -51.15
C TYR A 517 11.98 10.42 -52.30
N LEU A 518 11.91 9.12 -52.01
CA LEU A 518 11.46 8.09 -52.95
C LEU A 518 10.02 8.38 -53.43
N GLN A 519 9.12 8.71 -52.50
CA GLN A 519 7.73 9.07 -52.80
C GLN A 519 7.62 10.36 -53.61
N ARG A 520 8.35 11.43 -53.25
CA ARG A 520 8.35 12.70 -53.98
C ARG A 520 8.91 12.56 -55.40
N LYS A 521 9.90 11.69 -55.60
CA LYS A 521 10.45 11.45 -56.94
C LYS A 521 9.47 10.65 -57.81
N ARG A 522 8.96 9.53 -57.30
CA ARG A 522 7.90 8.77 -57.99
C ARG A 522 6.65 9.62 -58.27
N GLY A 523 6.24 10.47 -57.32
CA GLY A 523 5.12 11.39 -57.48
C GLY A 523 5.36 12.41 -58.60
N ARG A 524 6.57 12.98 -58.70
CA ARG A 524 6.93 13.88 -59.81
C ARG A 524 6.94 13.17 -61.16
N ASP A 525 7.42 11.93 -61.22
CA ASP A 525 7.42 11.15 -62.46
C ASP A 525 5.97 10.78 -62.86
N LEU A 526 5.12 10.42 -61.90
CA LEU A 526 3.68 10.20 -62.11
C LEU A 526 2.95 11.44 -62.62
N GLU A 527 3.19 12.61 -62.04
CA GLU A 527 2.56 13.86 -62.52
C GLU A 527 3.01 14.22 -63.93
N ARG A 528 4.26 13.93 -64.31
CA ARG A 528 4.72 14.10 -65.71
C ARG A 528 4.03 13.15 -66.70
N ALA A 529 3.53 12.02 -66.22
CA ALA A 529 2.82 11.03 -67.02
C ALA A 529 1.32 11.30 -67.15
N LYS A 530 0.81 12.33 -66.48
CA LYS A 530 -0.60 12.68 -66.47
C LYS A 530 -0.89 13.83 -67.42
N ILE A 531 -1.98 13.69 -68.16
CA ILE A 531 -2.63 14.76 -68.90
C ILE A 531 -3.97 15.00 -68.22
N ARG A 532 -4.13 16.15 -67.58
CA ARG A 532 -5.43 16.56 -67.03
C ARG A 532 -6.19 17.36 -68.06
N VAL A 533 -7.48 17.05 -68.18
CA VAL A 533 -8.37 17.68 -69.12
C VAL A 533 -9.62 18.19 -68.41
N LYS A 534 -10.22 19.23 -68.94
CA LYS A 534 -11.54 19.72 -68.55
C LYS A 534 -12.49 19.56 -69.73
N HIS A 535 -13.67 19.00 -69.49
CA HIS A 535 -14.71 18.84 -70.49
C HIS A 535 -16.07 19.20 -69.87
N GLY A 536 -16.72 20.22 -70.42
CA GLY A 536 -17.88 20.83 -69.78
C GLY A 536 -17.57 21.30 -68.35
N ASN A 537 -18.28 20.73 -67.36
CA ASN A 537 -18.08 21.00 -65.92
C ASN A 537 -17.31 19.88 -65.20
N ARG A 538 -16.75 18.91 -65.91
CA ARG A 538 -16.04 17.76 -65.35
C ARG A 538 -14.55 17.82 -65.65
N TYR A 539 -13.76 17.15 -64.83
CA TYR A 539 -12.31 17.05 -65.00
C TYR A 539 -11.93 15.59 -65.24
N GLY A 540 -11.24 15.32 -66.35
CA GLY A 540 -10.71 14.01 -66.70
C GLY A 540 -9.19 13.93 -66.50
N GLU A 541 -8.66 12.72 -66.37
CA GLU A 541 -7.22 12.48 -66.27
C GLU A 541 -6.81 11.31 -67.17
N VAL A 542 -5.78 11.51 -68.00
CA VAL A 542 -5.17 10.45 -68.83
C VAL A 542 -3.75 10.20 -68.34
N MET A 543 -3.49 8.98 -67.89
CA MET A 543 -2.18 8.53 -67.40
C MET A 543 -1.49 7.68 -68.47
N LEU A 544 -0.33 8.12 -68.95
CA LEU A 544 0.49 7.41 -69.93
C LEU A 544 1.51 6.51 -69.23
N LEU A 545 1.19 5.21 -69.11
CA LEU A 545 2.01 4.22 -68.40
C LEU A 545 2.59 3.20 -69.39
N GLY A 546 3.78 3.49 -69.92
CA GLY A 546 4.48 2.60 -70.87
C GLY A 546 3.72 2.49 -72.20
N GLU A 547 3.30 1.29 -72.58
CA GLU A 547 2.49 1.05 -73.79
C GLU A 547 0.97 1.20 -73.56
N THR A 548 0.53 1.55 -72.35
CA THR A 548 -0.90 1.62 -72.01
C THR A 548 -1.26 2.99 -71.45
N ALA A 549 -2.35 3.58 -71.95
CA ALA A 549 -2.95 4.78 -71.40
C ALA A 549 -4.17 4.39 -70.56
N PHE A 550 -4.25 4.90 -69.33
CA PHE A 550 -5.45 4.82 -68.50
C PHE A 550 -6.17 6.16 -68.53
N ILE A 551 -7.50 6.12 -68.62
CA ILE A 551 -8.36 7.29 -68.81
C ILE A 551 -9.38 7.28 -67.69
N ILE A 552 -9.38 8.32 -66.87
CA ILE A 552 -10.40 8.58 -65.85
C ILE A 552 -11.30 9.68 -66.42
N HIS A 553 -12.59 9.36 -66.61
CA HIS A 553 -13.51 10.28 -67.29
C HIS A 553 -13.95 11.46 -66.42
N ASP A 554 -14.12 11.22 -65.12
CA ASP A 554 -14.47 12.23 -64.12
C ASP A 554 -13.72 11.93 -62.82
N ILE A 555 -12.79 12.81 -62.44
CA ILE A 555 -11.98 12.64 -61.23
C ILE A 555 -12.73 13.01 -59.94
N ASP A 556 -13.79 13.82 -60.05
CA ASP A 556 -14.56 14.36 -58.92
C ASP A 556 -15.79 13.49 -58.58
N HIS A 557 -16.11 12.50 -59.41
CA HIS A 557 -17.21 11.56 -59.17
C HIS A 557 -16.81 10.48 -58.15
N GLU A 558 -17.73 10.10 -57.25
CA GLU A 558 -17.47 9.09 -56.20
C GLU A 558 -17.10 7.72 -56.78
N GLU A 559 -17.77 7.31 -57.85
CA GLU A 559 -17.40 6.14 -58.66
C GLU A 559 -16.63 6.60 -59.89
N LYS A 560 -15.31 6.34 -59.91
CA LYS A 560 -14.45 6.70 -61.04
C LYS A 560 -14.70 5.76 -62.22
N GLU A 561 -15.17 6.31 -63.33
CA GLU A 561 -15.23 5.58 -64.60
C GLU A 561 -13.84 5.52 -65.23
N ILE A 562 -13.25 4.33 -65.27
CA ILE A 562 -11.88 4.09 -65.75
C ILE A 562 -11.92 3.27 -67.04
N SER A 563 -11.20 3.74 -68.04
CA SER A 563 -10.95 3.03 -69.30
C SER A 563 -9.45 2.88 -69.55
N LYS A 564 -9.06 1.94 -70.41
CA LYS A 564 -7.67 1.74 -70.84
C LYS A 564 -7.58 1.63 -72.36
N ALA A 565 -6.45 2.03 -72.92
CA ALA A 565 -6.16 1.88 -74.34
C ALA A 565 -4.67 1.59 -74.57
N LYS A 566 -4.35 0.78 -75.57
CA LYS A 566 -2.95 0.58 -76.00
C LYS A 566 -2.46 1.81 -76.78
N ILE A 567 -1.28 2.32 -76.42
CA ILE A 567 -0.59 3.41 -77.13
C ILE A 567 0.15 2.81 -78.32
N LYS A 568 -0.14 3.27 -79.55
CA LYS A 568 0.53 2.83 -80.77
C LYS A 568 1.83 3.60 -81.02
N GLU A 569 2.66 3.13 -81.96
CA GLU A 569 3.94 3.78 -82.30
C GLU A 569 3.78 5.23 -82.79
N ASP A 570 2.66 5.57 -83.43
CA ASP A 570 2.31 6.93 -83.85
C ASP A 570 1.80 7.82 -82.69
N GLY A 571 1.67 7.25 -81.49
CA GLY A 571 1.16 7.90 -80.29
C GLY A 571 -0.36 7.89 -80.17
N SER A 572 -1.10 7.34 -81.14
CA SER A 572 -2.55 7.24 -81.04
C SER A 572 -2.99 6.22 -79.99
N LEU A 573 -4.12 6.51 -79.34
CA LEU A 573 -4.80 5.58 -78.45
C LEU A 573 -5.62 4.59 -79.30
N GLY A 574 -5.37 3.30 -79.11
CA GLY A 574 -6.11 2.22 -79.76
C GLY A 574 -7.56 2.09 -79.26
N ASN A 575 -8.13 0.89 -79.37
CA ASN A 575 -9.49 0.66 -78.88
C ASN A 575 -9.57 0.88 -77.37
N ILE A 576 -10.56 1.65 -76.95
CA ILE A 576 -10.80 1.97 -75.54
C ILE A 576 -11.62 0.85 -74.94
N GLU A 577 -11.07 0.22 -73.91
CA GLU A 577 -11.71 -0.86 -73.17
C GLU A 577 -12.02 -0.40 -71.75
N LYS A 578 -13.10 -0.92 -71.16
CA LYS A 578 -13.41 -0.66 -69.75
C LYS A 578 -12.31 -1.24 -68.86
N SER A 579 -11.91 -0.49 -67.84
CA SER A 579 -10.92 -0.92 -66.85
C SER A 579 -11.46 -0.70 -65.43
N SER A 580 -10.66 -1.02 -64.43
CA SER A 580 -11.02 -0.91 -63.02
C SER A 580 -9.92 -0.22 -62.22
N LEU A 581 -10.28 0.24 -61.01
CA LEU A 581 -9.33 0.83 -60.09
C LEU A 581 -8.20 -0.15 -59.73
N GLU A 582 -8.53 -1.43 -59.52
CA GLU A 582 -7.54 -2.48 -59.25
C GLU A 582 -6.55 -2.69 -60.40
N GLU A 583 -6.99 -2.59 -61.66
CA GLU A 583 -6.09 -2.71 -62.81
C GLU A 583 -5.14 -1.52 -62.91
N LEU A 584 -5.65 -0.30 -62.67
CA LEU A 584 -4.85 0.92 -62.62
C LEU A 584 -3.81 0.86 -61.49
N GLU A 585 -4.21 0.46 -60.29
CA GLU A 585 -3.28 0.29 -59.15
C GLU A 585 -2.18 -0.72 -59.46
N LYS A 586 -2.52 -1.87 -60.08
CA LYS A 586 -1.52 -2.86 -60.50
C LYS A 586 -0.56 -2.31 -61.54
N ALA A 587 -1.01 -1.45 -62.45
CA ALA A 587 -0.16 -0.81 -63.45
C ALA A 587 0.79 0.22 -62.81
N LEU A 588 0.30 1.03 -61.87
CA LEU A 588 1.08 2.03 -61.13
C LEU A 588 2.22 1.41 -60.31
N ILE A 589 2.06 0.16 -59.86
CA ILE A 589 3.09 -0.57 -59.11
C ILE A 589 4.14 -1.19 -60.04
N LYS A 590 3.75 -1.62 -61.25
CA LYS A 590 4.60 -2.43 -62.14
C LYS A 590 5.38 -1.65 -63.18
N VAL A 591 4.88 -0.48 -63.62
CA VAL A 591 5.44 0.21 -64.77
C VAL A 591 6.50 1.24 -64.34
N GLU A 592 7.72 1.10 -64.86
CA GLU A 592 8.72 2.16 -64.77
C GLU A 592 8.31 3.33 -65.67
N ILE A 593 8.14 4.51 -65.05
CA ILE A 593 7.75 5.71 -65.77
C ILE A 593 9.01 6.29 -66.43
N PRO A 594 9.03 6.43 -67.77
CA PRO A 594 10.21 6.92 -68.45
C PRO A 594 10.49 8.39 -68.05
N PRO A 595 11.77 8.78 -67.95
CA PRO A 595 12.17 10.11 -67.44
C PRO A 595 11.71 11.27 -68.35
N LYS A 596 11.34 10.97 -69.60
CA LYS A 596 10.77 11.90 -70.57
C LYS A 596 9.58 11.23 -71.26
N ILE A 597 8.42 11.88 -71.20
CA ILE A 597 7.20 11.47 -71.88
C ILE A 597 6.94 12.48 -72.99
N PHE A 598 6.82 11.98 -74.22
CA PHE A 598 6.52 12.80 -75.39
C PHE A 598 5.07 12.56 -75.79
N ILE A 599 4.27 13.62 -75.79
CA ILE A 599 2.88 13.58 -76.24
C ILE A 599 2.88 13.92 -77.74
N LYS A 600 2.49 12.96 -78.58
CA LYS A 600 2.38 13.16 -80.03
C LYS A 600 1.03 13.78 -80.39
N GLU A 601 0.96 14.44 -81.53
CA GLU A 601 -0.25 15.12 -82.04
C GLU A 601 -1.50 14.22 -82.01
N ALA A 602 -1.35 12.93 -82.35
CA ALA A 602 -2.44 11.96 -82.35
C ALA A 602 -3.16 11.82 -80.99
N VAL A 603 -2.43 11.99 -79.87
CA VAL A 603 -3.04 11.93 -78.52
C VAL A 603 -4.06 13.05 -78.35
N PHE A 604 -3.78 14.26 -78.86
CA PHE A 604 -4.68 15.40 -78.75
C PHE A 604 -5.98 15.19 -79.53
N GLU A 605 -5.91 14.56 -80.71
CA GLU A 605 -7.09 14.17 -81.48
C GLU A 605 -7.88 13.05 -80.80
N ASN A 606 -7.21 12.09 -80.16
CA ASN A 606 -7.89 11.08 -79.35
C ASN A 606 -8.59 11.70 -78.13
N LEU A 607 -8.00 12.69 -77.45
CA LEU A 607 -8.66 13.39 -76.34
C LEU A 607 -9.97 14.06 -76.78
N LYS A 608 -10.03 14.65 -77.98
CA LYS A 608 -11.27 15.22 -78.54
C LYS A 608 -12.35 14.16 -78.78
N ASN A 609 -11.95 12.98 -79.23
CA ASN A 609 -12.89 11.86 -79.45
C ASN A 609 -13.41 11.27 -78.13
N ILE A 610 -12.59 11.30 -77.07
CA ILE A 610 -12.91 10.72 -75.76
C ILE A 610 -13.76 11.68 -74.93
N PHE A 611 -13.32 12.93 -74.82
CA PHE A 611 -13.89 13.92 -73.90
C PHE A 611 -14.76 14.99 -74.60
N GLY A 612 -14.86 14.95 -75.93
CA GLY A 612 -15.61 15.90 -76.74
C GLY A 612 -14.75 17.00 -77.37
N LYS A 613 -15.34 17.73 -78.33
CA LYS A 613 -14.62 18.72 -79.16
C LYS A 613 -14.12 19.95 -78.39
N ASP A 614 -14.73 20.25 -77.25
CA ASP A 614 -14.41 21.42 -76.41
C ASP A 614 -13.47 21.08 -75.25
N VAL A 615 -12.70 19.99 -75.36
CA VAL A 615 -11.76 19.56 -74.32
C VAL A 615 -10.62 20.57 -74.14
N GLU A 616 -10.43 21.04 -72.91
CA GLU A 616 -9.34 21.93 -72.52
C GLU A 616 -8.25 21.11 -71.81
N ILE A 617 -6.98 21.32 -72.15
CA ILE A 617 -5.85 20.64 -71.47
C ILE A 617 -5.28 21.58 -70.43
N LEU A 618 -5.19 21.10 -69.20
CA LEU A 618 -4.63 21.86 -68.10
C LEU A 618 -3.10 21.76 -68.12
N MET A 619 -2.42 22.89 -68.27
CA MET A 619 -0.96 22.99 -68.18
C MET A 619 -0.54 23.56 -66.82
N ASN A 620 0.23 22.77 -66.07
CA ASN A 620 0.65 23.00 -64.67
C ASN A 620 -0.52 23.14 -63.68
N TYR A 621 -0.53 22.23 -62.70
CA TYR A 621 -1.36 22.27 -61.50
C TYR A 621 -0.56 22.84 -60.33
#